data_AF-J9FVJ0-F1
#
_entry.id   AF-J9FVJ0-F1
#
_cell.length_a   1.000
_cell.length_b   1.000
_cell.length_c   1.000
_cell.angle_alpha   90.00
_cell.angle_beta   90.00
_cell.angle_gamma   90.00
#
_symmetry.space_group_name_H-M   'P 1'
#
loop_
_entity.id
_entity.type
_entity.pdbx_description
1 polymer ?
#
loop_
_entity_poly.entity_id
_entity_poly.type
_entity_poly.pdbx_seq_one_letter_code
_entity_poly.pdbx_strand_id
1 'polypeptide(L)'
;QDAREVNQNFRVGMGAEAIMELLKAIDLEKDAAELKRDLVDATGQKRARIIKRLEVVESFRESGNRPEWMIMTVIPVIPPDLRPMVQLDGGRFATSDLNDLYRRIINRNNRLKRLLELGAPDIIVRNEKRMLQEAVDALIDNGRRGRPVTGP
;
A
#
# COMPACT_ATOMS: atom_id res chain seq x y z
N GLN A 1 -9.39 -18.69 32.89
CA GLN A 1 -8.00 -19.17 32.93
C GLN A 1 -7.72 -19.79 31.58
N ASP A 2 -6.93 -19.12 30.77
CA ASP A 2 -6.00 -19.78 29.84
C ASP A 2 -4.88 -18.80 29.54
N ALA A 3 -3.67 -19.32 29.68
CA ALA A 3 -2.43 -18.59 29.81
C ALA A 3 -2.06 -17.81 28.54
N ARG A 4 -1.51 -16.61 28.75
CA ARG A 4 -0.18 -16.23 28.24
C ARG A 4 0.20 -14.87 28.78
N GLU A 5 1.21 -14.87 29.64
CA GLU A 5 2.05 -13.71 29.90
C GLU A 5 2.51 -13.14 28.54
N VAL A 6 1.97 -11.98 28.16
CA VAL A 6 2.44 -11.25 26.99
C VAL A 6 3.64 -10.44 27.45
N ASN A 7 4.81 -10.96 27.12
CA ASN A 7 6.08 -10.26 27.09
C ASN A 7 5.84 -8.82 26.56
N GLN A 8 5.97 -7.81 27.43
CA GLN A 8 5.51 -6.43 27.17
C GLN A 8 6.19 -5.73 25.96
N ASN A 9 7.13 -6.40 25.30
CA ASN A 9 7.89 -5.90 24.16
C ASN A 9 7.47 -6.47 22.79
N PHE A 10 6.43 -7.32 22.70
CA PHE A 10 6.00 -7.86 21.40
C PHE A 10 4.91 -7.00 20.75
N ARG A 11 5.24 -6.33 19.65
CA ARG A 11 4.32 -5.48 18.88
C ARG A 11 3.75 -6.24 17.68
N VAL A 12 2.42 -6.26 17.57
CA VAL A 12 1.70 -6.86 16.43
C VAL A 12 1.07 -5.74 15.60
N GLY A 13 1.30 -5.76 14.29
CA GLY A 13 0.71 -4.83 13.33
C GLY A 13 0.04 -5.55 12.17
N MET A 14 -0.76 -4.83 11.38
CA MET A 14 -1.40 -5.38 10.18
C MET A 14 -1.47 -4.37 9.03
N GLY A 15 -1.57 -4.89 7.80
CA GLY A 15 -1.72 -4.08 6.60
C GLY A 15 -0.46 -3.31 6.22
N ALA A 16 -0.65 -2.28 5.39
CA ALA A 16 0.43 -1.46 4.84
C ALA A 16 1.26 -0.73 5.91
N GLU A 17 0.65 -0.41 7.05
CA GLU A 17 1.33 0.26 8.18
C GLU A 17 2.45 -0.60 8.77
N ALA A 18 2.19 -1.89 9.01
CA ALA A 18 3.20 -2.82 9.49
C ALA A 18 4.32 -3.04 8.47
N ILE A 19 3.97 -3.13 7.19
CA ILE A 19 4.95 -3.27 6.09
C ILE A 19 5.82 -2.01 6.00
N MET A 20 5.24 -0.82 6.14
CA MET A 20 5.99 0.44 6.14
C MET A 20 7.02 0.49 7.26
N GLU A 21 6.67 0.06 8.47
CA GLU A 21 7.62 -0.01 9.59
C GLU A 21 8.77 -0.97 9.29
N LEU A 22 8.49 -2.14 8.72
CA LEU A 22 9.52 -3.10 8.32
C LEU A 22 10.43 -2.52 7.21
N LEU A 23 9.85 -1.87 6.19
CA LEU A 23 10.60 -1.27 5.10
C LEU A 23 11.52 -0.12 5.59
N LYS A 24 11.06 0.67 6.56
CA LYS A 24 11.87 1.73 7.19
C LYS A 24 13.07 1.19 7.98
N ALA A 25 12.96 -0.04 8.49
CA ALA A 25 14.01 -0.68 9.27
C ALA A 25 15.08 -1.37 8.39
N ILE A 26 14.90 -1.41 7.07
CA ILE A 26 15.85 -2.02 6.14
C ILE A 26 17.07 -1.11 5.99
N ASP A 27 18.24 -1.66 6.28
CA ASP A 27 19.54 -1.07 5.95
C ASP A 27 20.04 -1.69 4.65
N LEU A 28 19.91 -0.95 3.55
CA LEU A 28 20.29 -1.42 2.21
C LEU A 28 21.80 -1.67 2.07
N GLU A 29 22.64 -0.90 2.77
CA GLU A 29 24.10 -1.06 2.72
C GLU A 29 24.51 -2.38 3.39
N LYS A 30 23.94 -2.63 4.58
CA LYS A 30 24.17 -3.85 5.31
C LYS A 30 23.65 -5.07 4.55
N ASP A 31 22.41 -5.02 4.06
CA ASP A 31 21.79 -6.12 3.31
C ASP A 31 22.59 -6.44 2.03
N ALA A 32 23.08 -5.43 1.30
CA ALA A 32 23.90 -5.64 0.12
C ALA A 32 25.23 -6.36 0.45
N ALA A 33 25.90 -5.94 1.53
CA ALA A 33 27.15 -6.56 1.97
C ALA A 33 26.95 -8.02 2.41
N GLU A 34 25.87 -8.31 3.14
CA GLU A 34 25.51 -9.67 3.55
C GLU A 34 25.17 -10.55 2.35
N LEU A 35 24.33 -10.07 1.42
CA LEU A 35 23.95 -10.82 0.22
C LEU A 35 25.14 -11.10 -0.70
N LYS A 36 26.11 -10.18 -0.83
CA LYS A 36 27.34 -10.41 -1.60
C LYS A 36 28.23 -11.48 -0.98
N ARG A 37 28.33 -11.54 0.36
CA ARG A 37 29.07 -12.60 1.07
C ARG A 37 28.38 -13.95 0.87
N ASP A 38 27.08 -14.00 1.10
CA ASP A 38 26.28 -15.22 0.95
C ASP A 38 26.29 -15.77 -0.48
N LEU A 39 26.47 -14.90 -1.48
CA LEU A 39 26.53 -15.28 -2.89
C LEU A 39 27.76 -16.14 -3.22
N VAL A 40 28.89 -15.94 -2.53
CA VAL A 40 30.14 -16.67 -2.77
C VAL A 40 29.95 -18.16 -2.48
N ASP A 41 29.32 -18.47 -1.34
CA ASP A 41 29.12 -19.84 -0.87
C ASP A 41 27.81 -20.47 -1.39
N ALA A 42 26.95 -19.68 -2.04
CA ALA A 42 25.66 -20.16 -2.51
C ALA A 42 25.74 -20.90 -3.85
N THR A 43 25.11 -22.07 -3.89
CA THR A 43 24.97 -22.91 -5.08
C THR A 43 23.50 -23.16 -5.45
N GLY A 44 23.25 -23.52 -6.71
CA GLY A 44 21.93 -23.91 -7.23
C GLY A 44 20.82 -22.87 -6.98
N GLN A 45 19.71 -23.32 -6.40
CA GLN A 45 18.53 -22.48 -6.14
C GLN A 45 18.77 -21.38 -5.09
N LYS A 46 19.68 -21.59 -4.12
CA LYS A 46 20.01 -20.57 -3.12
C LYS A 46 20.67 -19.38 -3.80
N ARG A 47 21.61 -19.64 -4.71
CA ARG A 47 22.31 -18.62 -5.51
C ARG A 47 21.31 -17.79 -6.33
N ALA A 48 20.40 -18.44 -7.03
CA ALA A 48 19.39 -17.75 -7.85
C ALA A 48 18.48 -16.81 -7.02
N ARG A 49 18.11 -17.22 -5.79
CA ARG A 49 17.32 -16.37 -4.88
C ARG A 49 18.12 -15.17 -4.37
N ILE A 50 19.38 -15.37 -4.01
CA ILE A 50 20.26 -14.29 -3.54
C ILE A 50 20.49 -13.27 -4.67
N ILE A 51 20.74 -13.71 -5.90
CA ILE A 51 20.93 -12.82 -7.05
C ILE A 51 19.70 -11.92 -7.25
N LYS A 52 18.50 -12.49 -7.27
CA LYS A 52 17.25 -11.72 -7.43
C LYS A 52 17.04 -10.70 -6.31
N ARG A 53 17.38 -11.06 -5.06
CA ARG A 53 17.26 -10.15 -3.93
C ARG A 53 18.32 -9.04 -3.99
N LEU A 54 19.55 -9.38 -4.33
CA LEU A 54 20.65 -8.43 -4.48
C LEU A 54 20.37 -7.42 -5.59
N GLU A 55 19.79 -7.85 -6.72
CA GLU A 55 19.38 -6.98 -7.83
C GLU A 55 18.41 -5.88 -7.36
N VAL A 56 17.39 -6.25 -6.57
CA VAL A 56 16.44 -5.29 -6.00
C VAL A 56 17.13 -4.33 -5.02
N VAL A 57 18.00 -4.85 -4.14
CA VAL A 57 18.72 -4.04 -3.15
C VAL A 57 19.65 -3.03 -3.83
N GLU A 58 20.44 -3.47 -4.81
CA GLU A 58 21.33 -2.59 -5.58
C GLU A 58 20.54 -1.56 -6.37
N SER A 59 19.39 -1.93 -6.97
CA SER A 59 18.53 -0.98 -7.67
C SER A 59 18.05 0.15 -6.75
N PHE A 60 17.71 -0.14 -5.49
CA PHE A 60 17.36 0.90 -4.52
C PHE A 60 18.56 1.76 -4.11
N ARG A 61 19.74 1.15 -3.92
CA ARG A 61 20.98 1.86 -3.57
C ARG A 61 21.42 2.82 -4.67
N GLU A 62 21.47 2.36 -5.91
CA GLU A 62 21.91 3.14 -7.08
C GLU A 62 20.93 4.28 -7.40
N SER A 63 19.62 4.05 -7.23
CA SER A 63 18.61 5.07 -7.52
C SER A 63 18.40 6.08 -6.39
N GLY A 64 18.91 5.83 -5.18
CA GLY A 64 18.64 6.65 -4.01
C GLY A 64 17.18 6.62 -3.53
N ASN A 65 16.36 5.74 -4.10
CA ASN A 65 14.98 5.56 -3.69
C ASN A 65 14.93 4.83 -2.35
N ARG A 66 14.00 5.22 -1.48
CA ARG A 66 13.81 4.54 -0.21
C ARG A 66 12.73 3.45 -0.31
N PRO A 67 12.92 2.25 0.25
CA PRO A 67 11.96 1.16 0.14
C PRO A 67 10.57 1.52 0.67
N GLU A 68 10.47 2.31 1.73
CA GLU A 68 9.17 2.66 2.31
C GLU A 68 8.33 3.61 1.44
N TRP A 69 8.90 4.21 0.37
CA TRP A 69 8.15 5.00 -0.60
C TRP A 69 7.15 4.18 -1.41
N MET A 70 7.29 2.85 -1.42
CA MET A 70 6.29 1.95 -1.97
C MET A 70 4.94 2.03 -1.22
N ILE A 71 4.94 2.53 0.02
CA ILE A 71 3.72 2.71 0.82
C ILE A 71 3.26 4.16 0.71
N MET A 72 2.12 4.36 0.03
CA MET A 72 1.53 5.68 -0.16
C MET A 72 0.79 6.15 1.09
N THR A 73 1.25 7.26 1.67
CA THR A 73 0.55 8.00 2.74
C THR A 73 -0.23 9.20 2.21
N VAL A 74 0.19 9.73 1.05
CA VAL A 74 -0.46 10.82 0.33
C VAL A 74 -0.72 10.36 -1.09
N ILE A 75 -1.96 10.49 -1.54
CA ILE A 75 -2.38 10.10 -2.89
C ILE A 75 -2.46 11.36 -3.75
N PRO A 76 -1.68 11.47 -4.84
CA PRO A 76 -1.77 12.60 -5.75
C PRO A 76 -3.10 12.59 -6.50
N VAL A 77 -3.67 13.77 -6.69
CA VAL A 77 -4.90 13.95 -7.45
C VAL A 77 -4.56 14.65 -8.76
N ILE A 78 -4.91 14.03 -9.87
CA ILE A 78 -4.65 14.57 -11.21
C ILE A 78 -5.42 15.90 -11.41
N PRO A 79 -4.84 16.90 -12.11
CA PRO A 79 -5.53 18.15 -12.42
C PRO A 79 -6.93 17.96 -13.04
N PRO A 80 -7.90 18.84 -12.75
CA PRO A 80 -9.28 18.73 -13.23
C PRO A 80 -9.39 18.65 -14.76
N ASP A 81 -8.50 19.32 -15.49
CA ASP A 81 -8.51 19.35 -16.96
C ASP A 81 -8.29 17.97 -17.59
N LEU A 82 -7.58 17.07 -16.88
CA LEU A 82 -7.35 15.69 -17.31
C LEU A 82 -8.45 14.72 -16.81
N ARG A 83 -9.43 15.22 -16.06
CA ARG A 83 -10.60 14.47 -15.55
C ARG A 83 -11.90 15.26 -15.81
N PRO A 84 -12.19 15.60 -17.08
CA PRO A 84 -13.28 16.51 -17.42
C PRO A 84 -14.63 15.93 -16.99
N MET A 85 -15.51 16.85 -16.60
CA MET A 85 -16.92 16.60 -16.40
C MET A 85 -17.66 17.38 -17.48
N VAL A 86 -18.36 16.67 -18.36
CA VAL A 86 -19.06 17.28 -19.49
C VAL A 86 -20.54 17.33 -19.17
N GLN A 87 -21.12 18.52 -19.20
CA GLN A 87 -22.57 18.68 -19.12
C GLN A 87 -23.18 18.25 -20.46
N LEU A 88 -24.17 17.35 -20.39
CA LEU A 88 -24.95 16.88 -21.53
C LEU A 88 -26.30 17.62 -21.57
N ASP A 89 -26.95 17.54 -22.73
CA ASP A 89 -28.30 18.07 -22.91
C ASP A 89 -29.28 17.44 -21.91
N GLY A 90 -30.19 18.27 -21.38
CA GLY A 90 -31.17 17.84 -20.39
C GLY A 90 -30.66 17.73 -18.95
N GLY A 91 -29.53 18.36 -18.61
CA GLY A 91 -29.05 18.49 -17.23
C GLY A 91 -28.31 17.25 -16.69
N ARG A 92 -27.94 16.32 -17.56
CA ARG A 92 -27.10 15.17 -17.21
C ARG A 92 -25.62 15.55 -17.25
N PHE A 93 -24.80 14.83 -16.51
CA PHE A 93 -23.34 15.00 -16.53
C PHE A 93 -22.68 13.69 -16.92
N ALA A 94 -21.79 13.73 -17.90
CA ALA A 94 -20.84 12.66 -18.15
C ALA A 94 -19.59 12.92 -17.29
N THR A 95 -19.23 11.95 -16.46
CA THR A 95 -18.07 12.02 -15.56
C THR A 95 -17.05 10.96 -15.93
N SER A 96 -15.76 11.30 -15.91
CA SER A 96 -14.70 10.31 -15.97
C SER A 96 -14.77 9.31 -14.80
N ASP A 97 -14.54 8.02 -15.06
CA ASP A 97 -14.45 6.95 -14.05
C ASP A 97 -13.47 7.30 -12.91
N LEU A 98 -12.41 8.06 -13.21
CA LEU A 98 -11.43 8.52 -12.21
C LEU A 98 -12.08 9.35 -11.11
N ASN A 99 -13.07 10.19 -11.43
CA ASN A 99 -13.75 11.02 -10.45
C ASN A 99 -14.52 10.17 -9.43
N ASP A 100 -15.11 9.06 -9.87
CA ASP A 100 -15.82 8.14 -8.99
C ASP A 100 -14.87 7.33 -8.11
N LEU A 101 -13.73 6.90 -8.65
CA LEU A 101 -12.67 6.22 -7.90
C LEU A 101 -12.08 7.14 -6.82
N TYR A 102 -11.78 8.40 -7.15
CA TYR A 102 -11.35 9.39 -6.17
C TYR A 102 -12.40 9.63 -5.09
N ARG A 103 -13.69 9.79 -5.47
CA ARG A 103 -14.78 9.99 -4.51
C ARG A 103 -14.89 8.81 -3.55
N ARG A 104 -14.74 7.58 -4.04
CA ARG A 104 -14.74 6.37 -3.22
C ARG A 104 -13.62 6.40 -2.18
N ILE A 105 -12.39 6.72 -2.57
CA ILE A 105 -11.26 6.83 -1.64
C ILE A 105 -11.53 7.90 -0.57
N ILE A 106 -11.95 9.10 -0.98
CA ILE A 106 -12.22 10.22 -0.06
C ILE A 106 -13.28 9.83 0.97
N ASN A 107 -14.38 9.19 0.52
CA ASN A 107 -15.45 8.75 1.40
C ASN A 107 -14.98 7.69 2.41
N ARG A 108 -14.17 6.72 1.98
CA ARG A 108 -13.59 5.70 2.86
C ARG A 108 -12.61 6.31 3.86
N ASN A 109 -11.75 7.22 3.42
CA ASN A 109 -10.79 7.89 4.28
C ASN A 109 -11.48 8.76 5.35
N ASN A 110 -12.49 9.54 4.95
CA ASN A 110 -13.28 10.35 5.88
C ASN A 110 -14.07 9.49 6.88
N ARG A 111 -14.61 8.35 6.43
CA ARG A 111 -15.28 7.38 7.30
C ARG A 111 -14.32 6.74 8.29
N LEU A 112 -13.14 6.31 7.84
CA LEU A 112 -12.10 5.75 8.70
C LEU A 112 -11.69 6.76 9.77
N LYS A 113 -11.46 8.02 9.39
CA LYS A 113 -11.13 9.10 10.32
C LYS A 113 -12.19 9.25 11.42
N ARG A 114 -13.47 9.32 11.04
CA ARG A 114 -14.58 9.41 12.01
C ARG A 114 -14.67 8.19 12.93
N LEU A 115 -14.45 6.99 12.39
CA LEU A 115 -14.46 5.76 13.21
C LEU A 115 -13.35 5.76 14.26
N LEU A 116 -12.16 6.28 13.92
CA LEU A 116 -11.05 6.44 14.86
C LEU A 116 -11.37 7.48 15.93
N GLU A 117 -11.94 8.63 15.55
CA GLU A 117 -12.34 9.70 16.48
C GLU A 117 -13.42 9.23 17.48
N LEU A 118 -14.33 8.36 17.04
CA LEU A 118 -15.39 7.79 17.88
C LEU A 118 -14.92 6.58 18.72
N GLY A 119 -13.66 6.16 18.61
CA GLY A 119 -13.16 4.98 19.31
C GLY A 119 -13.86 3.68 18.91
N ALA A 120 -14.20 3.55 17.62
CA ALA A 120 -14.89 2.37 17.12
C ALA A 120 -14.05 1.10 17.35
N PRO A 121 -14.70 -0.07 17.60
CA PRO A 121 -14.00 -1.34 17.81
C PRO A 121 -13.02 -1.68 16.68
N ASP A 122 -11.91 -2.31 17.03
CA ASP A 122 -10.83 -2.70 16.10
C ASP A 122 -11.34 -3.46 14.87
N ILE A 123 -12.31 -4.35 15.02
CA ILE A 123 -12.86 -5.14 13.91
C ILE A 123 -13.43 -4.22 12.82
N ILE A 124 -14.14 -3.15 13.22
CA ILE A 124 -14.75 -2.19 12.30
C ILE A 124 -13.67 -1.35 11.63
N VAL A 125 -12.70 -0.87 12.41
CA VAL A 125 -11.55 -0.10 11.89
C VAL A 125 -10.74 -0.91 10.88
N ARG A 126 -10.49 -2.19 11.17
CA ARG A 126 -9.78 -3.12 10.28
C ARG A 126 -10.53 -3.34 8.97
N ASN A 127 -11.85 -3.52 9.03
CA ASN A 127 -12.65 -3.63 7.83
C ASN A 127 -12.62 -2.34 7.00
N GLU A 128 -12.70 -1.16 7.63
CA GLU A 128 -12.61 0.11 6.90
C GLU A 128 -11.22 0.34 6.30
N LYS A 129 -10.13 -0.01 7.01
CA LYS A 129 -8.76 -0.02 6.46
C LYS A 129 -8.66 -0.93 5.22
N ARG A 130 -9.27 -2.13 5.24
CA ARG A 130 -9.33 -3.03 4.07
C ARG A 130 -10.09 -2.39 2.91
N MET A 131 -11.26 -1.81 3.17
CA MET A 131 -12.07 -1.16 2.12
C MET A 131 -11.38 0.07 1.53
N LEU A 132 -10.64 0.82 2.34
CA LEU A 132 -9.81 1.92 1.88
C LEU A 132 -8.68 1.40 0.97
N GLN A 133 -7.97 0.34 1.37
CA GLN A 133 -6.95 -0.29 0.53
C GLN A 133 -7.52 -0.72 -0.82
N GLU A 134 -8.68 -1.37 -0.85
CA GLU A 134 -9.35 -1.78 -2.10
C GLU A 134 -9.74 -0.59 -2.98
N ALA A 135 -10.13 0.54 -2.38
CA ALA A 135 -10.43 1.75 -3.13
C ALA A 135 -9.16 2.36 -3.76
N VAL A 136 -8.02 2.32 -3.05
CA VAL A 136 -6.72 2.76 -3.57
C VAL A 136 -6.23 1.82 -4.67
N ASP A 137 -6.32 0.51 -4.47
CA ASP A 137 -5.96 -0.50 -5.47
C ASP A 137 -6.76 -0.28 -6.77
N ALA A 138 -8.06 0.01 -6.67
CA ALA A 138 -8.91 0.29 -7.82
C ALA A 138 -8.56 1.61 -8.55
N LEU A 139 -8.01 2.61 -7.86
CA LEU A 139 -7.53 3.84 -8.51
C LEU A 139 -6.24 3.61 -9.30
N ILE A 140 -5.31 2.82 -8.74
CA ILE A 140 -3.98 2.61 -9.32
C ILE A 140 -4.00 1.56 -10.44
N ASP A 141 -4.69 0.44 -10.21
CA ASP A 141 -4.66 -0.71 -11.11
C ASP A 141 -5.98 -1.50 -11.03
N ASN A 142 -7.02 -0.92 -11.66
CA ASN A 142 -8.37 -1.47 -11.62
C ASN A 142 -8.46 -2.80 -12.38
N GLY A 143 -8.73 -3.90 -11.66
CA GLY A 143 -8.86 -5.25 -12.23
C GLY A 143 -7.70 -6.20 -11.91
N ARG A 144 -6.59 -5.72 -11.33
CA ARG A 144 -5.50 -6.58 -10.87
C ARG A 144 -5.85 -7.45 -9.67
N ARG A 145 -6.81 -7.01 -8.85
CA ARG A 145 -7.34 -7.77 -7.71
C ARG A 145 -8.87 -7.78 -7.72
N GLY A 146 -9.45 -8.93 -8.02
CA GLY A 146 -10.90 -9.15 -7.96
C GLY A 146 -11.66 -8.59 -9.17
N ARG A 147 -12.97 -8.37 -9.01
CA ARG A 147 -13.81 -7.81 -10.10
C ARG A 147 -13.48 -6.33 -10.29
N PRO A 148 -13.33 -5.86 -11.54
CA PRO A 148 -13.13 -4.45 -11.83
C PRO A 148 -14.23 -3.58 -11.22
N VAL A 149 -13.84 -2.45 -10.64
CA VAL A 149 -14.80 -1.45 -10.15
C VAL A 149 -15.22 -0.61 -11.35
N THR A 150 -16.46 -0.78 -11.80
CA THR A 150 -17.07 0.10 -12.80
C THR A 150 -17.82 1.23 -12.11
N GLY A 151 -18.01 2.34 -12.82
CA GLY A 151 -18.97 3.39 -12.44
C GLY A 151 -20.41 2.85 -12.32
N PRO A 152 -21.33 3.62 -11.71
CA PRO A 152 -22.75 3.30 -11.66
C PRO A 152 -23.43 3.30 -13.03
#